data_AF-A0AAE9CUU6-F1
#
_entry.id   AF-A0AAE9CUU6-F1
#
_cell.length_a   1.000
_cell.length_b   1.000
_cell.length_c   1.000
_cell.angle_alpha   90.00
_cell.angle_beta   90.00
_cell.angle_gamma   90.00
#
_symmetry.space_group_name_H-M   'P 1'
#
loop_
_entity.id
_entity.type
_entity.pdbx_description
1 polymer ?
#
loop_
_entity_poly.entity_id
_entity_poly.type
_entity_poly.pdbx_seq_one_letter_code
_entity_poly.pdbx_strand_id
1 'polypeptide(L)'
;MLRVSLLIFVWINPLNGCIPTQNVDSNGGTPGSPGAPGTATTTTTTTTTVATTTTTVTEAPFPCNVCQKVYDNTCQGFGIPNLLQWCPTAAEAAIEYTLGFLQTVFPIIPANSCATVITCPLTTALRIKILGAEIPAPVLYAWCEESGPRAGKWYTGATVLLSVELVSLACRPII
;
A
#
# COMPACT_ATOMS: atom_id res chain seq x y z
N MET A 1 -12.18 53.34 24.99
CA MET A 1 -11.30 52.93 23.87
C MET A 1 -10.50 51.72 24.36
N LEU A 2 -10.94 50.46 24.33
CA LEU A 2 -11.48 49.55 23.30
C LEU A 2 -10.50 49.20 22.16
N ARG A 3 -9.75 48.09 22.28
CA ARG A 3 -10.05 46.77 21.67
C ARG A 3 -8.86 45.80 21.83
N VAL A 4 -9.10 44.70 22.55
CA VAL A 4 -8.35 43.43 22.42
C VAL A 4 -8.78 42.81 21.09
N SER A 5 -7.85 42.60 20.15
CA SER A 5 -8.13 41.92 18.88
C SER A 5 -7.55 40.50 18.90
N LEU A 6 -8.47 39.55 18.95
CA LEU A 6 -8.29 38.13 18.67
C LEU A 6 -8.24 37.95 17.14
N LEU A 7 -7.14 37.45 16.59
CA LEU A 7 -7.03 37.09 15.16
C LEU A 7 -7.07 35.57 15.00
N ILE A 8 -8.26 35.06 14.69
CA ILE A 8 -8.47 33.72 14.14
C ILE A 8 -8.22 33.82 12.63
N PHE A 9 -7.12 33.22 12.15
CA PHE A 9 -6.90 33.02 10.71
C PHE A 9 -7.67 31.77 10.26
N VAL A 10 -8.94 31.96 9.89
CA VAL A 10 -9.62 31.04 8.97
C VAL A 10 -9.11 31.38 7.58
N TRP A 11 -8.38 30.46 6.96
CA TRP A 11 -8.04 30.56 5.54
C TRP A 11 -9.09 29.80 4.73
N ILE A 12 -9.91 30.58 4.02
CA ILE A 12 -10.87 30.14 3.01
C ILE A 12 -10.23 30.43 1.64
N ASN A 13 -10.47 29.53 0.67
CA ASN A 13 -10.54 29.71 -0.81
C ASN A 13 -9.54 28.89 -1.64
N PRO A 14 -9.81 28.62 -2.95
CA PRO A 14 -11.10 28.53 -3.67
C PRO A 14 -11.19 27.33 -4.66
N LEU A 15 -12.37 27.24 -5.28
CA LEU A 15 -12.77 26.43 -6.44
C LEU A 15 -11.73 26.24 -7.56
N ASN A 16 -11.57 24.99 -8.01
CA ASN A 16 -11.35 24.57 -9.40
C ASN A 16 -12.15 23.25 -9.54
N GLY A 17 -13.36 23.21 -10.10
CA GLY A 17 -13.58 23.43 -11.52
C GLY A 17 -13.45 22.12 -12.30
N CYS A 18 -14.45 21.24 -12.23
CA CYS A 18 -14.75 20.28 -13.29
C CYS A 18 -16.26 20.32 -13.54
N ILE A 19 -16.63 21.20 -14.45
CA ILE A 19 -17.95 21.31 -15.07
C ILE A 19 -18.16 20.04 -15.89
N PRO A 20 -19.22 19.23 -15.68
CA PRO A 20 -19.65 18.31 -16.71
C PRO A 20 -20.25 19.14 -17.87
N THR A 21 -19.55 19.15 -18.99
CA THR A 21 -20.05 19.72 -20.24
C THR A 21 -21.22 18.89 -20.77
N GLN A 22 -22.37 19.56 -20.90
CA GLN A 22 -23.44 19.36 -21.88
C GLN A 22 -23.98 17.93 -22.11
N ASN A 23 -25.25 17.71 -21.74
CA ASN A 23 -26.23 17.38 -22.77
C ASN A 23 -27.56 18.06 -22.45
N VAL A 24 -28.01 18.91 -23.36
CA VAL A 24 -29.27 19.66 -23.30
C VAL A 24 -30.40 18.78 -23.81
N ASP A 25 -31.28 18.32 -22.93
CA ASP A 25 -32.60 17.85 -23.35
C ASP A 25 -33.51 19.07 -23.55
N SER A 26 -33.59 19.56 -24.80
CA SER A 26 -34.65 20.50 -25.19
C SER A 26 -35.86 19.70 -25.68
N ASN A 27 -36.68 19.23 -24.74
CA ASN A 27 -38.04 18.81 -25.03
C ASN A 27 -38.96 20.02 -24.76
N GLY A 28 -39.16 20.83 -25.80
CA GLY A 28 -40.03 22.02 -25.77
C GLY A 28 -40.90 22.04 -27.02
N GLY A 29 -42.09 21.47 -26.91
CA GLY A 29 -43.10 21.48 -27.97
C GLY A 29 -43.71 22.86 -28.18
N THR A 30 -44.05 23.15 -29.44
CA THR A 30 -45.07 24.13 -29.83
C THR A 30 -45.61 23.72 -31.21
N PRO A 31 -46.89 24.00 -31.53
CA PRO A 31 -47.64 23.24 -32.53
C PRO A 31 -47.52 23.85 -33.93
N GLY A 32 -47.30 23.00 -34.94
CA GLY A 32 -47.39 23.43 -36.33
C GLY A 32 -46.90 22.40 -37.35
N SER A 33 -47.86 21.87 -38.11
CA SER A 33 -47.72 21.20 -39.42
C SER A 33 -47.52 19.66 -39.43
N PRO A 34 -48.22 18.92 -40.32
CA PRO A 34 -48.23 17.46 -40.33
C PRO A 34 -47.20 16.89 -41.33
N GLY A 35 -46.36 15.94 -40.88
CA GLY A 35 -45.47 15.21 -41.79
C GLY A 35 -44.65 14.08 -41.15
N ALA A 36 -45.12 12.84 -41.40
CA ALA A 36 -44.42 11.54 -41.40
C ALA A 36 -43.75 10.99 -40.11
N PRO A 37 -44.00 9.70 -39.74
CA PRO A 37 -43.38 9.08 -38.57
C PRO A 37 -42.02 8.44 -38.91
N GLY A 38 -40.94 8.93 -38.30
CA GLY A 38 -39.63 8.29 -38.28
C GLY A 38 -39.47 7.39 -37.06
N THR A 39 -39.12 6.12 -37.28
CA THR A 39 -38.90 5.09 -36.26
C THR A 39 -37.60 5.36 -35.49
N ALA A 40 -37.69 5.60 -34.18
CA ALA A 40 -36.54 5.75 -33.30
C ALA A 40 -36.12 4.38 -32.71
N THR A 41 -34.89 3.96 -32.98
CA THR A 41 -34.26 2.76 -32.41
C THR A 41 -33.58 3.12 -31.08
N THR A 42 -34.09 2.59 -29.97
CA THR A 42 -33.52 2.78 -28.63
C THR A 42 -32.39 1.78 -28.40
N THR A 43 -31.16 2.27 -28.20
CA THR A 43 -30.00 1.45 -27.79
C THR A 43 -29.85 1.53 -26.27
N THR A 44 -30.07 0.41 -25.58
CA THR A 44 -29.91 0.33 -24.12
C THR A 44 -28.44 0.06 -23.78
N THR A 45 -27.76 1.03 -23.15
CA THR A 45 -26.39 0.85 -22.63
C THR A 45 -26.48 0.38 -21.18
N THR A 46 -25.97 -0.82 -20.89
CA THR A 46 -25.90 -1.34 -19.52
C THR A 46 -24.54 -0.98 -18.91
N THR A 47 -24.52 -0.01 -18.01
CA THR A 47 -23.31 0.34 -17.24
C THR A 47 -23.20 -0.57 -16.02
N THR A 48 -22.20 -1.44 -15.99
CA THR A 48 -21.89 -2.27 -14.81
C THR A 48 -20.99 -1.47 -13.87
N THR A 49 -21.56 -0.96 -12.76
CA THR A 49 -20.80 -0.31 -11.70
C THR A 49 -20.09 -1.38 -10.86
N VAL A 50 -18.77 -1.50 -11.00
CA VAL A 50 -17.96 -2.34 -10.10
C VAL A 50 -17.91 -1.65 -8.74
N ALA A 51 -18.58 -2.22 -7.75
CA ALA A 51 -18.48 -1.73 -6.37
C ALA A 51 -17.03 -1.88 -5.90
N THR A 52 -16.33 -0.77 -5.75
CA THR A 52 -14.99 -0.73 -5.15
C THR A 52 -15.17 -0.78 -3.65
N THR A 53 -14.97 -1.96 -3.05
CA THR A 53 -14.94 -2.09 -1.59
C THR A 53 -13.68 -1.42 -1.06
N THR A 54 -13.82 -0.23 -0.49
CA THR A 54 -12.71 0.45 0.21
C THR A 54 -12.50 -0.24 1.56
N THR A 55 -11.73 -1.34 1.58
CA THR A 55 -11.16 -1.86 2.82
C THR A 55 -10.01 -0.95 3.23
N THR A 56 -10.14 -0.27 4.36
CA THR A 56 -9.03 0.42 5.01
C THR A 56 -8.08 -0.63 5.56
N VAL A 57 -7.00 -0.93 4.84
CA VAL A 57 -5.97 -1.86 5.31
C VAL A 57 -5.10 -1.11 6.31
N THR A 58 -5.32 -1.38 7.60
CA THR A 58 -4.52 -0.82 8.69
C THR A 58 -3.29 -1.69 8.90
N GLU A 59 -2.11 -1.08 9.07
CA GLU A 59 -0.89 -1.81 9.39
C GLU A 59 -1.02 -2.50 10.77
N ALA A 60 -0.56 -3.75 10.86
CA ALA A 60 -0.49 -4.46 12.13
C ALA A 60 0.42 -3.72 13.13
N PRO A 61 0.14 -3.78 14.45
CA PRO A 61 1.01 -3.19 15.46
C PRO A 61 2.40 -3.83 15.41
N PHE A 62 3.44 -3.02 15.60
CA PHE A 62 4.82 -3.50 15.65
C PHE A 62 5.21 -3.83 17.10
N PRO A 63 5.43 -5.11 17.45
CA PRO A 63 5.58 -5.55 18.84
C PRO A 63 7.04 -5.54 19.33
N CYS A 64 7.97 -5.06 18.52
CA CYS A 64 9.41 -5.14 18.77
C CYS A 64 9.93 -3.81 19.33
N ASN A 65 10.90 -3.83 20.23
CA ASN A 65 11.31 -2.66 21.01
C ASN A 65 12.59 -2.02 20.48
N VAL A 66 13.59 -2.84 20.16
CA VAL A 66 14.91 -2.40 19.69
C VAL A 66 14.97 -2.43 18.17
N CYS A 67 14.39 -3.46 17.56
CA CYS A 67 14.35 -3.61 16.11
C CYS A 67 13.48 -2.52 15.48
N GLN A 68 13.84 -2.06 14.28
CA GLN A 68 12.97 -1.23 13.44
C GLN A 68 12.29 -2.12 12.39
N LYS A 69 11.24 -1.61 11.72
CA LYS A 69 10.61 -2.33 10.60
C LYS A 69 11.65 -2.55 9.49
N VAL A 70 11.74 -3.77 8.99
CA VAL A 70 12.67 -4.15 7.90
C VAL A 70 12.08 -3.92 6.51
N TYR A 71 10.75 -3.83 6.42
CA TYR A 71 10.07 -3.52 5.18
C TYR A 71 10.42 -2.11 4.72
N ASP A 72 10.70 -1.96 3.43
CA ASP A 72 11.10 -0.71 2.82
C ASP A 72 10.00 0.34 2.95
N ASN A 73 10.28 1.40 3.72
CA ASN A 73 9.35 2.50 3.97
C ASN A 73 9.21 3.46 2.79
N THR A 74 10.00 3.29 1.73
CA THR A 74 9.85 4.03 0.47
C THR A 74 8.72 3.47 -0.40
N CYS A 75 8.14 2.32 -0.03
CA CYS A 75 7.00 1.76 -0.75
C CYS A 75 5.72 2.54 -0.51
N GLN A 76 5.21 3.16 -1.57
CA GLN A 76 4.07 4.07 -1.53
C GLN A 76 2.75 3.44 -1.99
N GLY A 77 2.77 2.19 -2.42
CA GLY A 77 1.58 1.45 -2.88
C GLY A 77 1.51 1.29 -4.39
N PHE A 78 0.39 0.74 -4.85
CA PHE A 78 0.19 0.39 -6.25
C PHE A 78 0.33 1.59 -7.20
N GLY A 79 1.15 1.43 -8.23
CA GLY A 79 1.32 2.42 -9.31
C GLY A 79 2.22 3.62 -9.00
N ILE A 80 2.85 3.68 -7.82
CA ILE A 80 3.73 4.79 -7.41
C ILE A 80 5.16 4.26 -7.19
N PRO A 81 6.21 4.84 -7.82
CA PRO A 81 6.19 6.04 -8.67
C PRO A 81 5.71 5.80 -10.11
N ASN A 82 5.71 4.55 -10.57
CA ASN A 82 5.18 4.14 -11.88
C ASN A 82 4.78 2.65 -11.86
N LEU A 83 4.11 2.17 -12.90
CA LEU A 83 3.62 0.79 -13.01
C LEU A 83 4.72 -0.30 -13.09
N LEU A 84 5.98 0.06 -13.31
CA LEU A 84 7.10 -0.89 -13.40
C LEU A 84 7.95 -0.94 -12.11
N GLN A 85 7.96 0.14 -11.34
CA GLN A 85 8.83 0.30 -10.16
C GLN A 85 8.04 0.47 -8.85
N TRP A 86 6.72 0.28 -8.89
CA TRP A 86 5.91 0.37 -7.68
C TRP A 86 6.26 -0.73 -6.67
N CYS A 87 5.92 -0.50 -5.42
CA CYS A 87 5.89 -1.57 -4.42
C CYS A 87 4.73 -1.33 -3.44
N PRO A 88 4.03 -2.39 -3.03
CA PRO A 88 2.95 -2.28 -2.06
C PRO A 88 3.51 -1.79 -0.72
N THR A 89 2.70 -1.03 0.00
CA THR A 89 2.97 -0.65 1.38
C THR A 89 3.05 -1.90 2.28
N ALA A 90 3.64 -1.78 3.47
CA ALA A 90 3.70 -2.88 4.43
C ALA A 90 2.30 -3.44 4.78
N ALA A 91 1.29 -2.57 4.82
CA ALA A 91 -0.10 -2.97 5.05
C ALA A 91 -0.67 -3.78 3.88
N GLU A 92 -0.49 -3.31 2.64
CA GLU A 92 -0.94 -4.03 1.43
C GLU A 92 -0.21 -5.36 1.22
N ALA A 93 1.07 -5.42 1.60
CA ALA A 93 1.86 -6.66 1.59
C ALA A 93 1.57 -7.58 2.79
N ALA A 94 0.64 -7.20 3.68
CA ALA A 94 0.27 -7.94 4.89
C ALA A 94 1.50 -8.35 5.74
N ILE A 95 2.44 -7.42 5.93
CA ILE A 95 3.66 -7.68 6.68
C ILE A 95 3.34 -7.70 8.17
N GLU A 96 3.55 -8.86 8.78
CA GLU A 96 3.36 -9.06 10.21
C GLU A 96 4.69 -9.25 10.92
N TYR A 97 4.82 -8.61 12.08
CA TYR A 97 5.96 -8.76 12.96
C TYR A 97 5.51 -9.44 14.24
N THR A 98 6.32 -10.36 14.73
CA THR A 98 6.02 -11.16 15.91
C THR A 98 7.26 -11.22 16.79
N LEU A 99 7.09 -11.01 18.10
CA LEU A 99 8.19 -11.11 19.07
C LEU A 99 8.28 -12.54 19.59
N GLY A 100 9.44 -13.17 19.47
CA GLY A 100 9.69 -14.50 20.02
C GLY A 100 8.91 -15.64 19.36
N PHE A 101 8.27 -15.42 18.20
CA PHE A 101 7.53 -16.49 17.52
C PHE A 101 8.47 -17.50 16.86
N LEU A 102 9.47 -17.03 16.11
CA LEU A 102 10.33 -17.92 15.33
C LEU A 102 11.20 -18.84 16.17
N GLN A 103 11.42 -18.59 17.47
CA GLN A 103 12.12 -19.54 18.34
C GLN A 103 11.39 -20.90 18.45
N THR A 104 10.06 -20.88 18.33
CA THR A 104 9.22 -22.10 18.46
C THR A 104 9.31 -22.99 17.23
N VAL A 105 9.62 -22.39 16.07
CA VAL A 105 9.75 -23.08 14.77
C VAL A 105 11.21 -23.36 14.45
N PHE A 106 12.09 -22.43 14.83
CA PHE A 106 13.54 -22.47 14.60
C PHE A 106 14.26 -22.21 15.94
N PRO A 107 14.58 -23.27 16.72
CA PRO A 107 15.22 -23.16 18.04
C PRO A 107 16.65 -22.58 18.00
N ILE A 108 17.13 -22.23 16.82
CA ILE A 108 18.44 -21.64 16.55
C ILE A 108 18.35 -20.10 16.64
N ILE A 109 17.16 -19.50 16.56
CA ILE A 109 16.95 -18.05 16.65
C ILE A 109 16.84 -17.65 18.14
N PRO A 110 17.55 -16.61 18.60
CA PRO A 110 17.53 -16.22 20.01
C PRO A 110 16.12 -15.86 20.49
N ALA A 111 15.82 -16.22 21.73
CA ALA A 111 14.46 -16.26 22.28
C ALA A 111 13.69 -14.93 22.22
N ASN A 112 14.42 -13.82 22.35
CA ASN A 112 13.87 -12.48 22.27
C ASN A 112 14.14 -11.84 20.91
N SER A 113 13.97 -12.58 19.82
CA SER A 113 14.09 -11.99 18.48
C SER A 113 12.74 -11.52 17.97
N CYS A 114 12.72 -10.30 17.43
CA CYS A 114 11.69 -9.87 16.52
C CYS A 114 11.76 -10.72 15.26
N ALA A 115 10.61 -11.12 14.73
CA ALA A 115 10.53 -12.00 13.59
C ALA A 115 9.45 -11.54 12.62
N THR A 116 9.66 -11.81 11.34
CA THR A 116 8.63 -11.63 10.33
C THR A 116 8.77 -12.71 9.27
N VAL A 117 7.63 -13.13 8.72
CA VAL A 117 7.55 -14.02 7.56
C VAL A 117 6.87 -13.24 6.46
N ILE A 118 7.55 -13.11 5.33
CA ILE A 118 7.07 -12.27 4.24
C ILE A 118 6.60 -13.15 3.11
N THR A 119 5.32 -12.98 2.75
CA THR A 119 4.72 -13.57 1.55
C THR A 119 4.11 -12.44 0.74
N CYS A 120 4.70 -12.18 -0.43
CA CYS A 120 4.23 -11.09 -1.28
C CYS A 120 2.90 -11.43 -1.97
N PRO A 121 2.02 -10.44 -2.19
CA PRO A 121 0.74 -10.64 -2.87
C PRO A 121 0.93 -11.07 -4.33
N LEU A 122 -0.11 -11.71 -4.89
CA LEU A 122 -0.16 -12.09 -6.32
C LEU A 122 0.22 -10.88 -7.18
N THR A 123 1.07 -11.10 -8.20
CA THR A 123 1.71 -10.10 -9.09
C THR A 123 2.99 -9.44 -8.58
N THR A 124 3.40 -9.70 -7.34
CA THR A 124 4.67 -9.21 -6.79
C THR A 124 5.57 -10.36 -6.32
N ALA A 125 6.88 -10.14 -6.35
CA ALA A 125 7.91 -11.03 -5.84
C ALA A 125 8.73 -10.32 -4.77
N LEU A 126 9.16 -11.07 -3.75
CA LEU A 126 9.98 -10.54 -2.68
C LEU A 126 11.39 -10.23 -3.22
N ARG A 127 11.86 -9.02 -2.91
CA ARG A 127 13.21 -8.55 -3.17
C ARG A 127 13.83 -8.20 -1.83
N ILE A 128 15.01 -8.75 -1.58
CA ILE A 128 15.77 -8.51 -0.36
C ILE A 128 17.05 -7.77 -0.69
N LYS A 129 17.40 -6.79 0.14
CA LYS A 129 18.63 -6.03 0.02
C LYS A 129 19.66 -6.56 1.00
N ILE A 130 20.68 -7.20 0.49
CA ILE A 130 21.76 -7.82 1.25
C ILE A 130 23.08 -7.24 0.78
N LEU A 131 23.92 -6.76 1.70
CA LEU A 131 25.24 -6.18 1.37
C LEU A 131 25.19 -5.11 0.25
N GLY A 132 24.07 -4.37 0.16
CA GLY A 132 23.83 -3.36 -0.87
C GLY A 132 23.32 -3.88 -2.22
N ALA A 133 23.26 -5.19 -2.44
CA ALA A 133 22.68 -5.80 -3.62
C ALA A 133 21.22 -6.21 -3.39
N GLU A 134 20.36 -6.03 -4.39
CA GLU A 134 18.98 -6.47 -4.34
C GLU A 134 18.83 -7.80 -5.08
N ILE A 135 18.37 -8.85 -4.39
CA ILE A 135 18.21 -10.20 -4.95
C ILE A 135 16.77 -10.70 -4.78
N PRO A 136 16.25 -11.51 -5.73
CA PRO A 136 14.94 -12.14 -5.59
C PRO A 136 14.97 -13.24 -4.51
N ALA A 137 13.92 -13.28 -3.70
CA ALA A 137 13.63 -14.36 -2.78
C ALA A 137 12.16 -14.77 -2.93
N PRO A 138 11.78 -16.04 -2.73
CA PRO A 138 10.39 -16.47 -2.77
C PRO A 138 9.70 -16.12 -1.44
N VAL A 139 9.71 -17.06 -0.50
CA VAL A 139 9.29 -16.84 0.89
C VAL A 139 10.54 -16.79 1.74
N LEU A 140 10.56 -15.83 2.66
CA LEU A 140 11.70 -15.59 3.52
C LEU A 140 11.22 -15.31 4.94
N TYR A 141 11.91 -15.90 5.91
CA TYR A 141 11.85 -15.45 7.28
C TYR A 141 13.02 -14.51 7.54
N ALA A 142 12.74 -13.44 8.25
CA ALA A 142 13.75 -12.54 8.77
C ALA A 142 13.59 -12.45 10.29
N TRP A 143 14.70 -12.31 11.00
CA TRP A 143 14.71 -12.07 12.42
C TRP A 143 15.64 -10.92 12.76
N CYS A 144 15.33 -10.22 13.84
CA CYS A 144 16.16 -9.19 14.41
C CYS A 144 16.30 -9.42 15.91
N GLU A 145 17.53 -9.35 16.40
CA GLU A 145 17.82 -9.59 17.81
C GLU A 145 17.40 -8.36 18.62
N GLU A 146 16.63 -8.53 19.70
CA GLU A 146 16.27 -7.42 20.59
C GLU A 146 17.36 -7.15 21.64
N SER A 147 18.31 -8.06 21.81
CA SER A 147 19.36 -7.96 22.83
C SER A 147 20.67 -8.55 22.34
N GLY A 148 21.76 -8.19 23.03
CA GLY A 148 23.10 -8.67 22.70
C GLY A 148 23.85 -7.76 21.70
N PRO A 149 25.03 -8.20 21.23
CA PRO A 149 25.92 -7.39 20.40
C PRO A 149 25.38 -7.08 19.00
N ARG A 150 24.39 -7.85 18.54
CA ARG A 150 23.76 -7.73 17.22
C ARG A 150 22.35 -7.12 17.30
N ALA A 151 22.00 -6.53 18.44
CA ALA A 151 20.67 -5.99 18.68
C ALA A 151 20.32 -4.89 17.66
N GLY A 152 19.07 -4.91 17.17
CA GLY A 152 18.56 -3.94 16.20
C GLY A 152 18.93 -4.21 14.74
N LYS A 153 19.65 -5.31 14.46
CA LYS A 153 19.99 -5.72 13.09
C LYS A 153 19.13 -6.87 12.60
N TRP A 154 18.71 -6.80 11.34
CA TRP A 154 17.96 -7.85 10.68
C TRP A 154 18.86 -8.86 9.99
N TYR A 155 18.45 -10.12 10.05
CA TYR A 155 19.14 -11.24 9.42
C TYR A 155 18.14 -12.17 8.76
N THR A 156 18.64 -12.92 7.77
CA THR A 156 17.93 -14.02 7.13
C THR A 156 18.90 -15.16 6.81
N GLY A 157 18.39 -16.38 6.57
CA GLY A 157 19.20 -17.53 6.19
C GLY A 157 18.84 -18.82 6.94
N ALA A 158 19.34 -19.95 6.45
CA ALA A 158 18.99 -21.30 6.94
C ALA A 158 19.35 -21.54 8.42
N THR A 159 20.43 -20.91 8.91
CA THR A 159 20.92 -21.06 10.29
C THR A 159 21.61 -19.76 10.75
N VAL A 160 21.87 -19.61 12.05
CA VAL A 160 22.65 -18.47 12.59
C VAL A 160 24.07 -18.40 11.99
N LEU A 161 24.65 -19.57 11.66
CA LEU A 161 25.98 -19.68 11.04
C LEU A 161 25.98 -19.36 9.54
N LEU A 162 24.85 -19.52 8.87
CA LEU A 162 24.62 -19.13 7.48
C LEU A 162 23.70 -17.91 7.39
N SER A 163 23.69 -17.08 8.45
CA SER A 163 22.87 -15.88 8.50
C SER A 163 23.55 -14.75 7.73
N VAL A 164 22.74 -13.99 7.00
CA VAL A 164 23.20 -12.84 6.24
C VAL A 164 22.45 -11.62 6.73
N GLU A 165 23.17 -10.51 6.93
CA GLU A 165 22.59 -9.24 7.35
C GLU A 165 21.70 -8.69 6.23
N LEU A 166 20.46 -8.39 6.61
CA LEU A 166 19.42 -7.86 5.75
C LEU A 166 19.30 -6.35 5.99
N VAL A 167 19.41 -5.57 4.93
CA VAL A 167 19.30 -4.11 4.98
C VAL A 167 17.85 -3.67 4.90
N SER A 168 17.11 -4.23 3.93
CA SER A 168 15.68 -4.00 3.75
C SER A 168 15.08 -5.12 2.92
N LEU A 169 13.76 -5.22 2.92
CA LEU A 169 13.01 -6.06 2.00
C LEU A 169 11.79 -5.32 1.47
N ALA A 170 11.35 -5.68 0.27
CA ALA A 170 10.17 -5.11 -0.36
C ALA A 170 9.56 -6.12 -1.33
N CYS A 171 8.24 -6.10 -1.47
CA CYS A 171 7.59 -6.76 -2.59
C CYS A 171 7.70 -5.87 -3.82
N ARG A 172 8.08 -6.40 -4.98
CA ARG A 172 8.15 -5.65 -6.25
C ARG A 172 7.38 -6.36 -7.34
N PRO A 173 6.82 -5.65 -8.33
CA PRO A 173 6.12 -6.27 -9.46
C PRO A 173 6.99 -7.28 -10.19
N ILE A 174 6.35 -8.37 -10.61
CA ILE A 174 6.94 -9.35 -11.51
C ILE A 174 6.80 -8.78 -12.92
N ILE A 175 7.92 -8.40 -13.52
CA ILE A 175 8.03 -7.89 -14.89
C ILE A 175 8.71 -8.92 -15.80
#